data_AF-A0A517IV45-F1
#
_entry.id   AF-A0A517IV45-F1
#
_cell.length_a   1.000
_cell.length_b   1.000
_cell.length_c   1.000
_cell.angle_alpha   90.00
_cell.angle_beta   90.00
_cell.angle_gamma   90.00
#
_symmetry.space_group_name_H-M   'P 1'
#
loop_
_entity.id
_entity.type
_entity.pdbx_description
1 polymer ?
#
loop_
_entity_poly.entity_id
_entity_poly.type
_entity_poly.pdbx_seq_one_letter_code
_entity_poly.pdbx_strand_id
1 'polypeptide(L)' 'MKKKYILIIVVVIIIGLVVIAYAHNKQIKDHYIETQEKRIDLFFKYNLNHYHSMKVTSFKKNPMGGYFIKG' A
#
# COMPACT_ATOMS: atom_id res chain seq x y z
N MET A 1 39.52 7.13 -15.37
CA MET A 1 39.20 7.34 -13.93
C MET A 1 37.90 8.11 -13.74
N LYS A 2 37.77 9.38 -14.15
CA LYS A 2 36.57 10.22 -13.91
C LYS A 2 35.24 9.66 -14.47
N LYS A 3 35.24 9.06 -15.67
CA LYS A 3 34.03 8.44 -16.27
C LYS A 3 33.48 7.25 -15.46
N LYS A 4 34.34 6.47 -14.79
CA LYS A 4 33.92 5.36 -13.91
C LYS A 4 33.24 5.88 -12.64
N TYR A 5 33.75 6.99 -12.06
CA TYR A 5 33.10 7.65 -10.92
C TYR A 5 31.73 8.23 -11.28
N ILE A 6 31.60 8.86 -12.45
CA ILE A 6 30.30 9.35 -12.95
C ILE A 6 29.32 8.18 -13.10
N LEU A 7 29.77 7.04 -13.64
CA LEU A 7 28.94 5.86 -13.79
C LEU A 7 28.46 5.31 -12.43
N ILE A 8 29.35 5.24 -11.43
CA ILE A 8 29.00 4.81 -10.07
C ILE A 8 27.96 5.76 -9.45
N ILE A 9 28.14 7.08 -9.57
CA ILE A 9 27.20 8.08 -9.05
C ILE A 9 25.82 7.91 -9.68
N VAL A 10 25.75 7.72 -11.01
CA VAL A 10 24.47 7.49 -11.70
C VAL A 10 23.78 6.22 -11.20
N VAL A 11 24.52 5.12 -10.99
CA VAL A 11 23.96 3.88 -10.44
C VAL A 11 23.39 4.10 -9.03
N VAL A 12 24.11 4.81 -8.17
CA VAL A 12 23.64 5.13 -6.81
C VAL A 12 22.36 5.95 -6.84
N ILE A 13 22.26 6.95 -7.73
CA ILE A 13 21.05 7.77 -7.89
C ILE A 13 19.87 6.90 -8.34
N ILE A 14 20.07 6.01 -9.31
CA ILE A 14 19.01 5.11 -9.80
C ILE A 14 18.51 4.21 -8.67
N ILE A 15 19.41 3.61 -7.89
CA ILE A 15 19.03 2.78 -6.74
C ILE A 15 18.22 3.59 -5.73
N GLY A 16 18.65 4.82 -5.42
CA GLY A 16 17.93 5.72 -4.52
C GLY A 16 16.51 6.02 -5.01
N LEU A 17 16.34 6.32 -6.30
CA LEU A 17 15.02 6.58 -6.90
C LEU A 17 14.11 5.36 -6.83
N VAL A 18 14.62 4.15 -7.09
CA VAL A 18 13.83 2.91 -7.01
C VAL A 18 13.35 2.65 -5.58
N VAL A 19 14.20 2.85 -4.58
CA VAL A 19 13.84 2.68 -3.17
C VAL A 19 12.74 3.67 -2.75
N ILE A 20 12.89 4.95 -3.12
CA ILE A 20 11.90 5.99 -2.81
C ILE A 20 10.55 5.68 -3.48
N ALA A 21 10.57 5.30 -4.77
CA ALA A 21 9.37 4.95 -5.51
C ALA A 21 8.64 3.74 -4.89
N TYR A 22 9.39 2.71 -4.48
CA TYR A 22 8.83 1.56 -3.79
C TYR A 22 8.19 1.93 -2.45
N ALA A 23 8.90 2.71 -1.62
CA ALA A 23 8.41 3.16 -0.32
C ALA A 23 7.14 4.01 -0.46
N HIS A 24 7.12 4.95 -1.41
CA HIS A 24 5.97 5.81 -1.68
C HIS A 24 4.74 5.00 -2.15
N ASN A 25 4.93 4.06 -3.07
CA ASN A 25 3.86 3.19 -3.54
C ASN A 25 3.30 2.29 -2.42
N LYS A 26 4.18 1.79 -1.54
CA LYS A 26 3.75 1.03 -0.37
C LYS A 26 2.93 1.88 0.59
N GLN A 27 3.39 3.10 0.90
CA GLN A 27 2.66 4.02 1.77
C GLN A 27 1.27 4.35 1.23
N ILE A 28 1.14 4.65 -0.07
CA ILE A 28 -0.16 4.91 -0.70
C ILE A 28 -1.08 3.70 -0.56
N LYS A 29 -0.56 2.50 -0.81
CA LYS A 29 -1.34 1.27 -0.71
C LYS A 29 -1.80 1.02 0.73
N ASP A 30 -0.92 1.18 1.70
CA ASP A 30 -1.22 0.97 3.12
C ASP A 30 -2.26 1.99 3.60
N HIS A 31 -2.10 3.27 3.23
CA HIS A 31 -3.08 4.32 3.53
C HIS A 31 -4.45 4.08 2.91
N TYR A 32 -4.48 3.57 1.67
CA TYR A 32 -5.73 3.19 1.02
C TYR A 32 -6.43 2.05 1.76
N ILE A 33 -5.69 1.01 2.16
CA ILE A 33 -6.24 -0.13 2.93
C ILE A 33 -6.82 0.36 4.26
N GLU A 34 -6.07 1.17 5.00
CA GLU A 34 -6.52 1.74 6.28
C GLU A 34 -7.81 2.57 6.12
N THR A 35 -7.89 3.34 5.03
CA THR A 35 -9.10 4.12 4.72
C THR A 35 -10.30 3.23 4.41
N GLN A 36 -10.11 2.14 3.65
CA GLN A 36 -11.18 1.18 3.37
C GLN A 36 -11.61 0.42 4.62
N GLU A 37 -10.66 0.01 5.46
CA GLU A 37 -10.92 -0.65 6.73
C GLU A 37 -11.80 0.21 7.64
N LYS A 38 -11.46 1.50 7.82
CA LYS A 38 -12.28 2.45 8.59
C LYS A 38 -13.69 2.61 8.03
N ARG A 39 -13.84 2.62 6.69
CA ARG A 39 -15.17 2.73 6.05
C ARG A 39 -16.04 1.50 6.30
N ILE A 40 -15.45 0.30 6.19
CA ILE A 40 -16.17 -0.96 6.41
C ILE A 40 -16.49 -1.12 7.90
N ASP A 41 -15.55 -0.83 8.78
CA ASP A 41 -15.75 -0.87 10.24
C ASP A 41 -16.90 0.06 10.66
N LEU A 42 -16.92 1.29 10.14
CA LEU A 42 -18.01 2.24 10.37
C LEU A 42 -19.35 1.69 9.86
N PHE A 43 -19.38 1.14 8.64
CA PHE A 43 -20.60 0.55 8.08
C PHE A 43 -21.11 -0.60 8.95
N PHE A 44 -20.25 -1.53 9.37
CA PHE A 44 -20.63 -2.64 10.24
C PHE A 44 -21.12 -2.19 11.60
N LYS A 45 -20.45 -1.22 12.21
CA LYS A 45 -20.86 -0.64 13.51
C LYS A 45 -22.30 -0.13 13.52
N TYR A 46 -22.77 0.43 12.41
CA TYR A 46 -24.13 0.97 12.32
C TYR A 46 -25.17 -0.02 11.76
N ASN A 47 -24.74 -1.10 11.11
CA ASN A 47 -25.66 -2.01 10.39
C ASN A 47 -25.71 -3.43 10.97
N LEU A 48 -24.78 -3.82 11.84
CA LEU A 48 -24.73 -5.16 12.45
C LEU A 48 -25.00 -5.09 13.95
N ASN A 49 -25.95 -5.91 14.43
CA ASN A 49 -26.17 -6.09 15.86
C ASN A 49 -25.00 -6.85 16.49
N HIS A 50 -24.59 -6.43 17.69
CA HIS A 50 -23.48 -7.02 18.46
C HIS A 50 -22.10 -7.00 17.75
N TYR A 51 -21.89 -6.04 16.84
CA TYR A 51 -20.58 -5.80 16.24
C TYR A 51 -19.57 -5.27 17.27
N HIS A 52 -18.31 -5.72 17.18
CA HIS A 52 -17.23 -5.28 18.08
C HIS A 52 -16.11 -4.56 17.32
N SER A 53 -15.43 -5.28 16.43
CA SER A 53 -14.39 -4.71 15.55
C SER A 53 -14.08 -5.69 14.41
N MET A 54 -13.47 -5.18 13.35
CA MET A 54 -12.94 -5.95 12.23
C MET A 54 -11.52 -5.48 11.95
N LYS A 55 -10.63 -6.39 11.55
CA LYS A 55 -9.30 -6.05 11.06
C LYS A 55 -9.06 -6.65 9.69
N VAL A 56 -8.59 -5.87 8.72
CA VAL A 56 -8.30 -6.42 7.37
C VAL A 56 -7.08 -7.34 7.43
N THR A 57 -7.27 -8.62 7.09
CA THR A 57 -6.20 -9.63 7.00
C THR A 57 -5.74 -9.86 5.56
N SER A 58 -6.58 -9.55 4.57
CA SER A 58 -6.22 -9.71 3.16
C SER A 58 -6.81 -8.61 2.29
N PHE A 59 -5.97 -8.09 1.39
CA PHE A 59 -6.37 -7.11 0.39
C PHE A 59 -5.78 -7.50 -0.97
N LYS A 60 -6.61 -8.08 -1.85
CA LYS A 60 -6.18 -8.65 -3.14
C LYS A 60 -6.90 -7.99 -4.30
N LYS A 61 -6.14 -7.51 -5.30
CA LYS A 61 -6.72 -7.02 -6.54
C LYS A 61 -7.22 -8.19 -7.38
N ASN A 62 -8.42 -8.07 -7.93
CA ASN A 62 -8.97 -9.05 -8.86
C ASN A 62 -8.59 -8.70 -10.31
N PRO A 63 -8.65 -9.67 -11.24
CA PRO A 63 -8.32 -9.42 -12.65
C PRO A 63 -9.19 -8.35 -13.32
N MET A 64 -10.39 -8.10 -12.80
CA MET A 64 -11.34 -7.09 -13.29
C MET A 64 -11.10 -5.68 -12.71
N GLY A 65 -10.00 -5.48 -11.97
CA GLY A 65 -9.62 -4.19 -11.40
C GLY A 65 -10.25 -3.85 -10.03
N GLY A 66 -11.17 -4.67 -9.52
CA GLY A 66 -11.73 -4.56 -8.18
C GLY A 66 -10.81 -5.11 -7.09
N TYR A 67 -11.19 -4.94 -5.83
CA TYR A 67 -10.44 -5.44 -4.67
C TYR A 67 -11.28 -6.37 -3.82
N PHE A 68 -10.72 -7.53 -3.49
CA PHE A 68 -11.22 -8.43 -2.46
C PHE A 68 -10.60 -8.07 -1.12
N ILE A 69 -11.46 -7.72 -0.18
CA ILE A 69 -11.10 -7.37 1.20
C ILE A 69 -11.62 -8.49 2.09
N LYS A 70 -10.76 -9.04 2.95
CA LYS A 70 -11.13 -10.02 3.97
C LYS A 70 -10.69 -9.53 5.33
N GLY A 71 -11.59 -9.68 6.31
CA GLY A 71 -11.34 -9.45 7.73
C GLY A 71 -11.18 -10.77 8.46
#